data_AF-A0A1H3ZDF0-F1
#
_entry.id   AF-A0A1H3ZDF0-F1
#
_cell.length_a   1.000
_cell.length_b   1.000
_cell.length_c   1.000
_cell.angle_alpha   90.00
_cell.angle_beta   90.00
_cell.angle_gamma   90.00
#
_symmetry.space_group_name_H-M   'P 1'
#
loop_
_entity.id
_entity.type
_entity.pdbx_description
1 polymer ?
#
loop_
_entity_poly.entity_id
_entity_poly.type
_entity_poly.pdbx_seq_one_letter_code
_entity_poly.pdbx_strand_id
1 'polypeptide(L)'
;MSTRSAKAEKLIGVKHPSNNQVVTLQAECHQANVYSGAMQRLTYEHDDCQGISTRKEDREFCFLLKTLKDKTVIRQNKERYIVYFDDSLNLRWEFHADVKDRVNAYACMMEIEHIAALPIDYLSKKHLMAWGKMLAHAISLATMHKVEDAAKVAKSAKRFINARAREKARFWWVQASIACSFLLFVIYAITLFNFLKAIDLGGIKYDEILHNELFLIATAIIFGVIGSQFSILERLGSIEVDPSAGRVVYWVDAVVRILTGAFAAVVSYAALKSDIILGFLNTESVTSLNNKYFWIVAFISMLSGFSERFVPSLLRKAEEENGNTKPEGDSKSKEQHKPSSQDEMPYLEQKDKTMESTSSADEG
;
A
#
# COMPACT_ATOMS: atom_id res chain seq x y z
N MET A 1 35.39 -61.27 -3.15
CA MET A 1 36.55 -60.58 -3.73
C MET A 1 36.22 -59.09 -3.75
N SER A 2 36.40 -58.27 -2.71
CA SER A 2 37.59 -57.96 -1.90
C SER A 2 38.82 -57.58 -2.71
N THR A 3 39.02 -56.28 -2.91
CA THR A 3 40.32 -55.62 -2.69
C THR A 3 40.12 -54.12 -2.40
N ARG A 4 40.71 -53.72 -1.28
CA ARG A 4 40.97 -52.33 -0.86
C ARG A 4 42.03 -51.69 -1.78
N SER A 5 42.01 -50.37 -1.90
CA SER A 5 43.26 -49.60 -1.85
C SER A 5 42.98 -48.15 -1.46
N ALA A 6 43.66 -47.71 -0.41
CA ALA A 6 43.69 -46.36 0.10
C ALA A 6 44.74 -45.53 -0.64
N LYS A 7 44.51 -44.21 -0.76
CA LYS A 7 45.62 -43.26 -0.87
C LYS A 7 45.23 -41.91 -0.28
N ALA A 8 46.02 -41.50 0.70
CA ALA A 8 46.03 -40.20 1.34
C ALA A 8 47.04 -39.27 0.62
N GLU A 9 46.69 -38.00 0.51
CA GLU A 9 47.53 -36.81 0.29
C GLU A 9 46.54 -35.63 0.12
N LYS A 10 46.71 -34.39 0.58
CA LYS A 10 47.85 -33.66 1.17
C LYS A 10 47.25 -32.37 1.74
N LEU A 11 47.66 -32.00 2.96
CA LEU A 11 47.38 -30.70 3.57
C LEU A 11 48.04 -29.58 2.74
N ILE A 12 47.26 -28.59 2.32
CA ILE A 12 47.78 -27.29 1.88
C ILE A 12 47.14 -26.24 2.79
N GLY A 13 47.96 -25.71 3.69
CA GLY A 13 47.65 -24.50 4.42
C GLY A 13 47.79 -23.29 3.50
N VAL A 14 46.78 -22.42 3.50
CA VAL A 14 46.89 -21.07 2.95
C VAL A 14 46.63 -20.09 4.09
N LYS A 15 47.60 -19.22 4.29
CA LYS A 15 47.67 -18.16 5.30
C LYS A 15 47.59 -16.82 4.55
N HIS A 16 47.00 -15.81 5.22
CA HIS A 16 46.94 -14.36 4.90
C HIS A 16 45.67 -13.85 4.20
N PRO A 17 45.35 -12.54 4.34
CA PRO A 17 45.34 -11.75 5.57
C PRO A 17 44.04 -10.93 5.72
N SER A 18 43.86 -10.42 6.94
CA SER A 18 42.98 -9.31 7.31
C SER A 18 42.94 -8.18 6.28
N ASN A 19 41.75 -7.83 5.79
CA ASN A 19 41.51 -6.50 5.23
C ASN A 19 40.20 -5.94 5.77
N ASN A 20 40.36 -5.11 6.79
CA ASN A 20 39.33 -4.29 7.41
C ASN A 20 39.12 -3.08 6.49
N GLN A 21 38.09 -3.12 5.63
CA GLN A 21 37.59 -1.90 5.00
C GLN A 21 36.31 -1.49 5.69
N VAL A 22 36.47 -0.53 6.60
CA VAL A 22 35.43 0.34 7.10
C VAL A 22 34.99 1.20 5.92
N VAL A 23 33.84 0.86 5.34
CA VAL A 23 33.16 1.75 4.40
C VAL A 23 32.38 2.76 5.23
N THR A 24 32.96 3.95 5.34
CA THR A 24 32.30 5.16 5.86
C THR A 24 31.29 5.64 4.81
N LEU A 25 30.01 5.31 4.99
CA LEU A 25 28.91 6.01 4.34
C LEU A 25 28.38 7.07 5.30
N GLN A 26 28.97 8.26 5.21
CA GLN A 26 28.33 9.51 5.61
C GLN A 26 27.26 9.85 4.57
N ALA A 27 25.99 9.75 4.96
CA ALA A 27 24.90 10.45 4.28
C ALA A 27 23.78 10.73 5.29
N GLU A 28 23.73 11.99 5.72
CA GLU A 28 22.52 12.77 6.02
C GLU A 28 21.53 12.21 7.05
N CYS A 29 21.90 12.34 8.32
CA CYS A 29 20.97 12.36 9.45
C CYS A 29 20.66 13.82 9.82
N HIS A 30 19.66 14.41 9.16
CA HIS A 30 19.03 15.66 9.60
C HIS A 30 17.52 15.54 9.46
N GLN A 31 16.91 14.87 10.44
CA GLN A 31 15.59 15.15 11.05
C GLN A 31 15.11 13.93 11.85
N ALA A 32 15.74 13.67 13.00
CA ALA A 32 15.21 12.75 14.01
C ALA A 32 15.72 13.12 15.40
N ASN A 33 15.49 14.37 15.82
CA ASN A 33 15.83 14.84 17.15
C ASN A 33 14.61 15.45 17.85
N VAL A 34 13.52 14.68 17.92
CA VAL A 34 12.49 14.80 18.95
C VAL A 34 11.90 13.39 19.15
N TYR A 35 11.75 12.95 20.40
CA TYR A 35 11.21 11.64 20.83
C TYR A 35 12.19 10.48 20.98
N SER A 36 13.32 10.71 21.64
CA SER A 36 13.90 9.72 22.57
C SER A 36 13.10 9.74 23.88
N GLY A 37 11.84 9.29 23.82
CA GLY A 37 11.00 9.06 24.99
C GLY A 37 11.17 7.62 25.45
N ALA A 38 11.74 7.44 26.63
CA ALA A 38 12.01 6.19 27.32
C ALA A 38 11.01 5.06 26.99
N MET A 39 11.50 4.00 26.36
CA MET A 39 10.82 2.71 26.37
C MET A 39 11.07 2.08 27.74
N GLN A 40 10.33 2.53 28.76
CA GLN A 40 10.27 1.82 30.03
C GLN A 40 9.60 0.47 29.77
N ARG A 41 10.41 -0.59 29.69
CA ARG A 41 9.96 -1.88 30.24
C ARG A 41 9.67 -1.58 31.70
N LEU A 42 8.39 -1.52 32.06
CA LEU A 42 7.99 -1.67 33.45
C LEU A 42 8.27 -3.13 33.82
N THR A 43 9.55 -3.46 34.04
CA THR A 43 9.90 -4.55 34.93
C THR A 43 9.45 -4.09 36.31
N TYR A 44 8.28 -4.53 36.73
CA TYR A 44 7.82 -4.38 38.10
C TYR A 44 8.86 -5.05 39.01
N GLU A 45 9.69 -4.27 39.70
CA GLU A 45 10.33 -4.71 40.93
C GLU A 45 9.22 -4.93 41.96
N HIS A 46 9.18 -6.14 42.52
CA HIS A 46 8.02 -6.71 43.17
C HIS A 46 7.93 -6.36 44.67
N ASP A 47 8.72 -5.39 45.15
CA ASP A 47 9.08 -5.31 46.57
C ASP A 47 8.21 -4.40 47.46
N ASP A 48 7.29 -3.58 46.91
CA ASP A 48 6.47 -2.66 47.72
C ASP A 48 4.97 -2.98 47.76
N CYS A 49 4.62 -4.23 48.12
CA CYS A 49 3.23 -4.61 48.45
C CYS A 49 2.96 -4.75 49.96
N GLN A 50 3.81 -4.19 50.84
CA GLN A 50 3.67 -4.38 52.30
C GLN A 50 2.76 -3.37 53.03
N GLY A 51 2.02 -2.51 52.30
CA GLY A 51 1.11 -1.52 52.90
C GLY A 51 -0.32 -1.49 52.35
N ILE A 52 -0.77 -2.57 51.68
CA ILE A 52 -2.07 -2.59 50.99
C ILE A 52 -3.20 -2.81 52.00
N SER A 53 -4.24 -1.97 51.91
CA SER A 53 -5.40 -1.99 52.79
C SER A 53 -6.10 -3.35 52.76
N THR A 54 -6.75 -3.74 53.87
CA THR A 54 -7.48 -5.01 54.00
C THR A 54 -8.79 -5.05 53.20
N ARG A 55 -9.09 -4.05 52.37
CA ARG A 55 -10.30 -4.03 51.55
C ARG A 55 -10.25 -5.16 50.52
N LYS A 56 -11.37 -5.87 50.41
CA LYS A 56 -11.56 -7.00 49.48
C LYS A 56 -11.24 -6.62 48.02
N GLU A 57 -11.57 -5.38 47.65
CA GLU A 57 -11.31 -4.79 46.32
C GLU A 57 -9.82 -4.75 45.95
N ASP A 58 -8.94 -4.42 46.90
CA ASP A 58 -7.50 -4.35 46.66
C ASP A 58 -6.92 -5.75 46.35
N ARG A 59 -7.48 -6.81 46.95
CA ARG A 59 -7.05 -8.20 46.70
C ARG A 59 -7.42 -8.69 45.31
N GLU A 60 -8.62 -8.37 44.83
CA GLU A 60 -9.07 -8.74 43.49
C GLU A 60 -8.24 -8.04 42.40
N PHE A 61 -7.89 -6.77 42.62
CA PHE A 61 -7.03 -6.03 41.70
C PHE A 61 -5.59 -6.57 41.67
N CYS A 62 -5.01 -6.89 42.84
CA CYS A 62 -3.70 -7.54 42.90
C CYS A 62 -3.69 -8.91 42.22
N PHE A 63 -4.79 -9.66 42.31
CA PHE A 63 -4.94 -10.92 41.58
C PHE A 63 -4.95 -10.68 40.07
N LEU A 64 -5.74 -9.72 39.59
CA LEU A 64 -5.76 -9.31 38.19
C LEU A 64 -4.37 -8.94 37.68
N LEU A 65 -3.64 -8.07 38.38
CA LEU A 65 -2.27 -7.68 38.01
C LEU A 65 -1.30 -8.87 37.93
N LYS A 66 -1.43 -9.87 38.82
CA LYS A 66 -0.63 -11.10 38.73
C LYS A 66 -0.92 -11.89 37.46
N THR A 67 -2.19 -11.98 37.04
CA THR A 67 -2.58 -12.58 35.75
C THR A 67 -2.12 -11.77 34.54
N LEU A 68 -1.75 -10.51 34.72
CA LEU A 68 -1.28 -9.61 33.65
C LEU A 68 0.25 -9.57 33.54
N LYS A 69 0.99 -10.42 34.27
CA LYS A 69 2.46 -10.36 34.36
C LYS A 69 3.18 -10.37 33.01
N ASP A 70 2.61 -11.02 32.01
CA ASP A 70 3.18 -11.10 30.65
C ASP A 70 2.52 -10.14 29.65
N LYS A 71 1.50 -9.39 30.07
CA LYS A 71 0.71 -8.53 29.20
C LYS A 71 1.27 -7.12 29.15
N THR A 72 1.21 -6.50 27.96
CA THR A 72 1.67 -5.12 27.79
C THR A 72 0.56 -4.17 28.23
N VAL A 73 0.63 -3.67 29.47
CA VAL A 73 -0.29 -2.66 29.99
C VAL A 73 -0.04 -1.33 29.29
N ILE A 74 -1.07 -0.79 28.63
CA ILE A 74 -1.00 0.48 27.89
C ILE A 74 -1.34 1.64 28.83
N ARG A 75 -2.43 1.48 29.60
CA ARG A 75 -2.94 2.49 30.52
C ARG A 75 -3.75 1.83 31.62
N GLN A 76 -3.61 2.32 32.83
CA GLN A 76 -4.36 1.83 33.99
C GLN A 76 -4.81 2.97 34.89
N ASN A 77 -5.96 2.77 35.53
CA ASN A 77 -6.44 3.52 36.67
C ASN A 77 -6.92 2.49 37.70
N LYS A 78 -6.23 2.41 38.85
CA LYS A 78 -6.41 1.37 39.87
C LYS A 78 -7.86 1.23 40.38
N GLU A 79 -8.66 2.28 40.25
CA GLU A 79 -10.04 2.31 40.77
C GLU A 79 -11.09 2.09 39.68
N ARG A 80 -10.72 2.18 38.40
CA ARG A 80 -11.70 2.28 37.32
C ARG A 80 -11.51 1.26 36.21
N TYR A 81 -10.30 1.16 35.66
CA TYR A 81 -10.08 0.36 34.46
C TYR A 81 -8.61 -0.01 34.27
N ILE A 82 -8.40 -1.08 33.51
CA ILE A 82 -7.09 -1.43 32.93
C ILE A 82 -7.25 -1.70 31.44
N VAL A 83 -6.33 -1.17 30.63
CA VAL A 83 -6.26 -1.40 29.18
C VAL A 83 -4.90 -1.98 28.84
N TYR A 84 -4.89 -3.13 28.18
CA TYR A 84 -3.69 -3.91 27.89
C TYR A 84 -3.78 -4.63 26.54
N PHE A 85 -2.64 -5.03 25.99
CA PHE A 85 -2.58 -5.99 24.89
C PHE A 85 -2.44 -7.41 25.43
N ASP A 86 -3.22 -8.36 24.89
CA ASP A 86 -3.02 -9.79 25.15
C ASP A 86 -1.83 -10.36 24.34
N ASP A 87 -1.54 -11.65 24.52
CA ASP A 87 -0.42 -12.34 23.85
C ASP A 87 -0.58 -12.38 22.32
N SER A 88 -1.81 -12.28 21.85
CA SER A 88 -2.16 -12.18 20.42
C SER A 88 -2.22 -10.73 19.93
N LEU A 89 -1.76 -9.78 20.75
CA LEU A 89 -1.78 -8.34 20.48
C LEU A 89 -3.18 -7.75 20.25
N ASN A 90 -4.24 -8.41 20.74
CA ASN A 90 -5.57 -7.82 20.76
C ASN A 90 -5.68 -6.83 21.92
N LEU A 91 -6.30 -5.69 21.65
CA LEU A 91 -6.58 -4.71 22.69
C LEU A 91 -7.71 -5.23 23.58
N ARG A 92 -7.43 -5.36 24.88
CA ARG A 92 -8.40 -5.78 25.90
C ARG A 92 -8.50 -4.71 26.97
N TRP A 93 -9.66 -4.61 27.58
CA TRP A 93 -9.87 -3.76 28.74
C TRP A 93 -10.81 -4.43 29.72
N GLU A 94 -10.61 -4.10 30.99
CA GLU A 94 -11.43 -4.58 32.09
C GLU A 94 -11.82 -3.39 32.97
N PHE A 95 -13.07 -3.38 33.43
CA PHE A 95 -13.62 -2.35 34.30
C PHE A 95 -13.84 -2.91 35.69
N HIS A 96 -13.63 -2.08 36.71
CA HIS A 96 -14.01 -2.43 38.08
C HIS A 96 -15.54 -2.51 38.21
N ALA A 97 -16.02 -3.38 39.09
CA ALA A 97 -17.45 -3.70 39.25
C ALA A 97 -18.33 -2.45 39.44
N ASP A 98 -17.84 -1.47 40.20
CA ASP A 98 -18.55 -0.22 40.51
C ASP A 98 -18.72 0.75 39.33
N VAL A 99 -18.10 0.49 38.18
CA VAL A 99 -18.20 1.33 36.98
C VAL A 99 -19.38 0.90 36.09
N LYS A 100 -19.94 -0.31 36.28
CA LYS A 100 -20.96 -0.90 35.39
C LYS A 100 -22.30 -0.15 35.38
N ASP A 101 -22.66 0.55 36.45
CA ASP A 101 -23.98 1.21 36.56
C ASP A 101 -24.05 2.58 35.88
N ARG A 102 -22.99 3.04 35.20
CA ARG A 102 -22.97 4.37 34.56
C ARG A 102 -23.18 4.28 33.05
N VAL A 103 -24.44 3.99 32.71
CA VAL A 103 -25.01 3.58 31.40
C VAL A 103 -24.90 4.60 30.24
N ASN A 104 -24.38 5.82 30.45
CA ASN A 104 -24.29 6.79 29.35
C ASN A 104 -23.08 6.59 28.41
N ALA A 105 -22.14 5.71 28.76
CA ALA A 105 -20.94 5.44 27.94
C ALA A 105 -21.09 4.28 26.94
N TYR A 106 -22.20 3.52 26.96
CA TYR A 106 -22.34 2.29 26.15
C TYR A 106 -22.19 2.54 24.65
N ALA A 107 -22.83 3.58 24.10
CA ALA A 107 -22.74 3.86 22.66
C ALA A 107 -21.29 4.12 22.22
N CYS A 108 -20.53 4.91 23.00
CA CYS A 108 -19.12 5.18 22.72
C CYS A 108 -18.25 3.93 22.91
N MET A 109 -18.53 3.11 23.92
CA MET A 109 -17.82 1.86 24.15
C MET A 109 -18.05 0.84 23.03
N MET A 110 -19.28 0.74 22.51
CA MET A 110 -19.60 -0.10 21.34
C MET A 110 -18.84 0.35 20.09
N GLU A 111 -18.72 1.67 19.87
CA GLU A 111 -17.91 2.20 18.76
C GLU A 111 -16.43 1.87 18.94
N ILE A 112 -15.89 2.04 20.16
CA ILE A 112 -14.50 1.66 20.49
C ILE A 112 -14.28 0.16 20.25
N GLU A 113 -15.22 -0.69 20.66
CA GLU A 113 -15.15 -2.13 20.45
C GLU A 113 -15.19 -2.50 18.97
N HIS A 114 -16.06 -1.88 18.19
CA HIS A 114 -16.10 -2.05 16.75
C HIS A 114 -14.77 -1.64 16.09
N ILE A 115 -14.16 -0.52 16.52
CA ILE A 115 -12.85 -0.09 16.01
C ILE A 115 -11.76 -1.08 16.43
N ALA A 116 -11.79 -1.57 17.67
CA ALA A 116 -10.82 -2.54 18.19
C ALA A 116 -10.89 -3.90 17.50
N ALA A 117 -12.06 -4.26 16.94
CA ALA A 117 -12.29 -5.48 16.19
C ALA A 117 -11.85 -5.42 14.71
N LEU A 118 -11.39 -4.27 14.22
CA LEU A 118 -10.88 -4.15 12.84
C LEU A 118 -9.64 -5.04 12.65
N PRO A 119 -9.47 -5.66 11.46
CA PRO A 119 -8.28 -6.46 11.18
C PRO A 119 -7.02 -5.58 11.19
N ILE A 120 -6.04 -5.97 12.00
CA ILE A 120 -4.81 -5.18 12.27
C ILE A 120 -3.53 -5.97 12.00
N ASP A 121 -3.63 -7.19 11.46
CA ASP A 121 -2.51 -8.13 11.28
C ASP A 121 -1.37 -7.58 10.40
N TYR A 122 -1.67 -6.59 9.57
CA TYR A 122 -0.73 -5.96 8.65
C TYR A 122 0.07 -4.78 9.27
N LEU A 123 -0.27 -4.36 10.50
CA LEU A 123 0.42 -3.28 11.18
C LEU A 123 1.74 -3.72 11.81
N SER A 124 2.71 -2.80 11.82
CA SER A 124 3.91 -2.97 12.65
C SER A 124 3.55 -2.84 14.14
N LYS A 125 4.30 -3.51 15.02
CA LYS A 125 4.13 -3.39 16.49
C LYS A 125 4.12 -1.93 16.96
N LYS A 126 4.94 -1.06 16.34
CA LYS A 126 4.99 0.38 16.65
C LYS A 126 3.67 1.08 16.34
N HIS A 127 3.08 0.84 15.16
CA HIS A 127 1.80 1.43 14.79
C HIS A 127 0.66 0.87 15.64
N LEU A 128 0.70 -0.42 15.94
CA LEU A 128 -0.27 -1.07 16.80
C LEU A 128 -0.27 -0.47 18.21
N MET A 129 0.91 -0.26 18.80
CA MET A 129 1.03 0.41 20.09
C MET A 129 0.52 1.86 20.07
N ALA A 130 0.79 2.61 18.99
CA ALA A 130 0.29 3.98 18.86
C ALA A 130 -1.25 4.01 18.79
N TRP A 131 -1.84 3.14 17.97
CA TRP A 131 -3.29 2.97 17.87
C TRP A 131 -3.92 2.52 19.20
N GLY A 132 -3.34 1.52 19.86
CA GLY A 132 -3.78 1.05 21.18
C GLY A 132 -3.73 2.14 22.25
N LYS A 133 -2.72 3.01 22.23
CA LYS A 133 -2.64 4.19 23.12
C LYS A 133 -3.78 5.17 22.87
N MET A 134 -4.16 5.41 21.62
CA MET A 134 -5.31 6.28 21.28
C MET A 134 -6.62 5.68 21.79
N LEU A 135 -6.85 4.38 21.59
CA LEU A 135 -8.05 3.71 22.09
C LEU A 135 -8.07 3.63 23.62
N ALA A 136 -6.95 3.34 24.27
CA ALA A 136 -6.84 3.41 25.73
C ALA A 136 -7.14 4.81 26.28
N HIS A 137 -6.81 5.86 25.52
CA HIS A 137 -7.18 7.22 25.85
C HIS A 137 -8.67 7.48 25.66
N ALA A 138 -9.29 7.01 24.58
CA ALA A 138 -10.73 7.08 24.38
C ALA A 138 -11.49 6.37 25.51
N ILE A 139 -11.08 5.14 25.88
CA ILE A 139 -11.66 4.39 27.00
C ILE A 139 -11.55 5.18 28.30
N SER A 140 -10.39 5.78 28.57
CA SER A 140 -10.20 6.59 29.78
C SER A 140 -11.18 7.76 29.85
N LEU A 141 -11.41 8.45 28.74
CA LEU A 141 -12.32 9.60 28.67
C LEU A 141 -13.78 9.13 28.82
N ALA A 142 -14.14 8.00 28.21
CA ALA A 142 -15.46 7.39 28.36
C ALA A 142 -15.74 7.05 29.83
N THR A 143 -14.78 6.46 30.56
CA THR A 143 -14.93 6.18 32.00
C THR A 143 -14.96 7.43 32.89
N MET A 144 -14.56 8.59 32.35
CA MET A 144 -14.60 9.89 33.04
C MET A 144 -15.85 10.71 32.67
N HIS A 145 -16.85 10.11 32.00
CA HIS A 145 -18.06 10.79 31.51
C HIS A 145 -17.80 11.88 30.47
N LYS A 146 -16.61 11.87 29.84
CA LYS A 146 -16.27 12.78 28.73
C LYS A 146 -16.54 12.10 27.38
N VAL A 147 -17.81 11.75 27.15
CA VAL A 147 -18.23 10.91 26.02
C VAL A 147 -17.91 11.57 24.67
N GLU A 148 -18.10 12.88 24.54
CA GLU A 148 -17.80 13.61 23.30
C GLU A 148 -16.31 13.58 22.96
N ASP A 149 -15.44 13.79 23.94
CA ASP A 149 -13.99 13.74 23.75
C ASP A 149 -13.53 12.32 23.44
N ALA A 150 -14.12 11.33 24.12
CA ALA A 150 -13.87 9.91 23.84
C ALA A 150 -14.20 9.56 22.39
N ALA A 151 -15.36 9.99 21.89
CA ALA A 151 -15.78 9.78 20.49
C ALA A 151 -14.83 10.46 19.50
N LYS A 152 -14.38 11.71 19.77
CA LYS A 152 -13.38 12.40 18.93
C LYS A 152 -12.07 11.63 18.85
N VAL A 153 -11.59 11.09 19.97
CA VAL A 153 -10.35 10.30 20.03
C VAL A 153 -10.52 8.95 19.34
N ALA A 154 -11.65 8.26 19.53
CA ALA A 154 -11.96 7.00 18.85
C ALA A 154 -12.01 7.19 17.32
N LYS A 155 -12.67 8.25 16.84
CA LYS A 155 -12.70 8.63 15.42
C LYS A 155 -11.30 8.92 14.87
N SER A 156 -10.44 9.54 15.68
CA SER A 156 -9.04 9.78 15.31
C SER A 156 -8.24 8.47 15.22
N ALA A 157 -8.49 7.51 16.13
CA ALA A 157 -7.89 6.18 16.07
C ALA A 157 -8.35 5.41 14.82
N LYS A 158 -9.64 5.49 14.48
CA LYS A 158 -10.21 4.92 13.25
C LYS A 158 -9.56 5.51 11.99
N ARG A 159 -9.41 6.84 11.93
CA ARG A 159 -8.70 7.51 10.83
C ARG A 159 -7.24 7.08 10.73
N PHE A 160 -6.56 6.95 11.87
CA PHE A 160 -5.17 6.48 11.91
C PHE A 160 -5.02 5.07 11.34
N ILE A 161 -5.84 4.10 11.78
CA ILE A 161 -5.76 2.73 11.26
C ILE A 161 -6.10 2.66 9.77
N ASN A 162 -7.13 3.37 9.33
CA ASN A 162 -7.52 3.39 7.92
C ASN A 162 -6.44 4.04 7.04
N ALA A 163 -5.75 5.07 7.52
CA ALA A 163 -4.62 5.65 6.80
C ALA A 163 -3.47 4.65 6.63
N ARG A 164 -3.13 3.89 7.67
CA ARG A 164 -2.08 2.86 7.61
C ARG A 164 -2.46 1.65 6.76
N ALA A 165 -3.73 1.25 6.79
CA ALA A 165 -4.27 0.22 5.91
C ALA A 165 -4.12 0.61 4.43
N ARG A 166 -4.52 1.85 4.08
CA ARG A 166 -4.39 2.40 2.73
C ARG A 166 -2.94 2.42 2.25
N GLU A 167 -2.03 2.89 3.10
CA GLU A 167 -0.59 2.89 2.79
C GLU A 167 -0.08 1.47 2.52
N LYS A 168 -0.49 0.50 3.35
CA LYS A 168 -0.03 -0.88 3.22
C LYS A 168 -0.57 -1.58 1.98
N ALA A 169 -1.84 -1.36 1.63
CA ALA A 169 -2.41 -1.91 0.41
C ALA A 169 -1.77 -1.32 -0.85
N ARG A 170 -1.51 0.00 -0.88
CA ARG A 170 -0.74 0.64 -1.96
C ARG A 170 0.63 0.00 -2.12
N PHE A 171 1.31 -0.28 -1.00
CA PHE A 171 2.58 -0.99 -1.02
C PHE A 171 2.46 -2.40 -1.61
N TRP A 172 1.45 -3.18 -1.20
CA TRP A 172 1.24 -4.52 -1.75
C TRP A 172 0.96 -4.53 -3.24
N TRP A 173 0.17 -3.56 -3.71
CA TRP A 173 -0.13 -3.40 -5.12
C TRP A 173 1.13 -3.08 -5.92
N VAL A 174 1.89 -2.06 -5.53
CA VAL A 174 3.15 -1.69 -6.21
C VAL A 174 4.15 -2.85 -6.19
N GLN A 175 4.26 -3.56 -5.06
CA GLN A 175 5.14 -4.72 -4.96
C GLN A 175 4.75 -5.82 -5.95
N ALA A 176 3.46 -6.12 -6.06
CA ALA A 176 2.96 -7.14 -6.99
C ALA A 176 3.18 -6.73 -8.46
N SER A 177 2.95 -5.46 -8.80
CA SER A 177 3.14 -4.97 -10.17
C SER A 177 4.62 -4.98 -10.58
N ILE A 178 5.52 -4.58 -9.68
CA ILE A 178 6.98 -4.65 -9.90
C ILE A 178 7.42 -6.11 -10.05
N ALA A 179 6.96 -7.01 -9.18
CA ALA A 179 7.33 -8.43 -9.25
C ALA A 179 6.89 -9.08 -10.57
N CYS A 180 5.65 -8.79 -11.02
CA CYS A 180 5.13 -9.29 -12.29
C CYS A 180 5.91 -8.71 -13.49
N SER A 181 6.15 -7.40 -13.49
CA SER A 181 6.91 -6.72 -14.54
C SER A 181 8.35 -7.24 -14.63
N PHE A 182 8.99 -7.47 -13.47
CA PHE A 182 10.34 -8.04 -13.41
C PHE A 182 10.38 -9.46 -14.00
N LEU A 183 9.40 -10.31 -13.69
CA LEU A 183 9.30 -11.65 -14.27
C LEU A 183 9.21 -11.60 -15.80
N LEU A 184 8.37 -10.72 -16.35
CA LEU A 184 8.24 -10.55 -17.80
C LEU A 184 9.53 -10.00 -18.43
N PHE A 185 10.23 -9.09 -17.74
CA PHE A 185 11.52 -8.57 -18.19
C PHE A 185 12.60 -9.65 -18.21
N VAL A 186 12.63 -10.55 -17.22
CA VAL A 186 13.56 -11.70 -17.20
C VAL A 186 13.27 -12.64 -18.37
N ILE A 187 12.00 -12.94 -18.64
CA ILE A 187 11.60 -13.76 -19.81
C ILE A 187 12.09 -13.09 -21.10
N TYR A 188 11.88 -11.78 -21.25
CA TYR A 188 12.36 -11.03 -22.39
C TYR A 188 13.90 -11.06 -22.52
N ALA A 189 14.64 -10.84 -21.43
CA ALA A 189 16.09 -10.90 -21.43
C ALA A 189 16.63 -12.27 -21.85
N ILE A 190 15.99 -13.37 -21.41
CA ILE A 190 16.33 -14.73 -21.84
C ILE A 190 16.04 -14.90 -23.35
N THR A 191 14.89 -14.43 -23.84
CA THR A 191 14.58 -14.50 -25.28
C THR A 191 15.59 -13.71 -26.11
N LEU A 192 15.94 -12.49 -25.66
CA LEU A 192 16.95 -11.65 -26.30
C LEU A 192 18.33 -12.33 -26.28
N PHE A 193 18.74 -12.92 -25.16
CA PHE A 193 20.03 -13.59 -25.05
C PHE A 193 20.14 -14.83 -25.95
N ASN A 194 19.11 -15.68 -25.98
CA ASN A 194 19.06 -16.83 -26.88
C ASN A 194 19.10 -16.38 -28.34
N PHE A 195 18.44 -15.27 -28.63
CA PHE A 195 18.42 -14.68 -29.95
C PHE A 195 19.80 -14.12 -30.34
N LEU A 196 20.48 -13.37 -29.46
CA LEU A 196 21.84 -12.87 -29.68
C LEU A 196 22.87 -13.99 -29.92
N LYS A 197 22.74 -15.11 -29.19
CA LYS A 197 23.58 -16.29 -29.43
C LYS A 197 23.38 -16.91 -30.81
N ALA A 198 22.14 -16.96 -31.30
CA ALA A 198 21.85 -17.49 -32.63
C ALA A 198 22.52 -16.65 -33.73
N ILE A 199 22.70 -15.35 -33.52
CA ILE A 199 23.41 -14.45 -34.45
C ILE A 199 24.90 -14.80 -34.51
N ASP A 200 25.55 -14.90 -33.35
CA ASP A 200 26.99 -15.16 -33.25
C ASP A 200 27.38 -16.52 -33.86
N LEU A 201 26.51 -17.53 -33.71
CA LEU A 201 26.69 -18.86 -34.28
C LEU A 201 26.28 -18.97 -35.76
N GLY A 202 25.31 -18.17 -36.21
CA GLY A 202 24.64 -18.33 -37.51
C GLY A 202 25.11 -17.40 -38.62
N GLY A 203 25.93 -16.37 -38.32
CA GLY A 203 26.39 -15.41 -39.33
C GLY A 203 25.27 -14.52 -39.92
N ILE A 204 24.13 -14.43 -39.23
CA ILE A 204 22.95 -13.66 -39.67
C ILE A 204 23.25 -12.16 -39.54
N LYS A 205 22.90 -11.36 -40.56
CA LYS A 205 23.10 -9.91 -40.55
C LYS A 205 22.08 -9.21 -39.65
N TYR A 206 22.51 -8.16 -38.93
CA TYR A 206 21.69 -7.32 -38.03
C TYR A 206 20.36 -6.81 -38.63
N ASP A 207 20.28 -6.63 -39.95
CA ASP A 207 19.06 -6.14 -40.59
C ASP A 207 17.94 -7.18 -40.63
N GLU A 208 18.22 -8.48 -40.77
CA GLU A 208 17.20 -9.54 -40.73
C GLU A 208 16.61 -9.72 -39.32
N ILE A 209 17.36 -9.33 -38.30
CA ILE A 209 17.01 -9.45 -36.89
C ILE A 209 15.92 -8.45 -36.49
N LEU A 210 16.05 -7.20 -36.91
CA LEU A 210 15.05 -6.15 -36.64
C LEU A 210 13.68 -6.46 -37.26
N HIS A 211 13.65 -7.33 -38.27
CA HIS A 211 12.43 -7.75 -38.96
C HIS A 211 11.88 -9.09 -38.44
N ASN A 212 12.49 -9.68 -37.39
CA ASN A 212 11.95 -10.89 -36.80
C ASN A 212 10.65 -10.57 -36.03
N GLU A 213 9.56 -11.15 -36.49
CA GLU A 213 8.21 -11.00 -35.93
C GLU A 213 8.12 -11.34 -34.44
N LEU A 214 8.79 -12.41 -34.00
CA LEU A 214 8.78 -12.80 -32.59
C LEU A 214 9.51 -11.79 -31.72
N PHE A 215 10.60 -11.22 -32.23
CA PHE A 215 11.34 -10.17 -31.53
C PHE A 215 10.51 -8.89 -31.40
N LEU A 216 9.80 -8.49 -32.45
CA LEU A 216 8.91 -7.32 -32.42
C LEU A 216 7.70 -7.52 -31.48
N ILE A 217 7.10 -8.71 -31.46
CA ILE A 217 6.02 -9.04 -30.50
C ILE A 217 6.55 -9.00 -29.07
N ALA A 218 7.72 -9.60 -28.81
CA ALA A 218 8.33 -9.58 -27.48
C ALA A 218 8.67 -8.14 -27.03
N THR A 219 9.14 -7.31 -27.95
CA THR A 219 9.37 -5.87 -27.72
C THR A 219 8.06 -5.17 -27.38
N ALA A 220 6.99 -5.39 -28.16
CA ALA A 220 5.68 -4.79 -27.93
C ALA A 220 5.16 -5.14 -26.52
N ILE A 221 5.27 -6.41 -26.11
CA ILE A 221 4.87 -6.87 -24.77
C ILE A 221 5.60 -6.08 -23.67
N ILE A 222 6.94 -5.95 -23.75
CA ILE A 222 7.71 -5.24 -22.72
C ILE A 222 7.38 -3.76 -22.66
N PHE A 223 7.26 -3.10 -23.81
CA PHE A 223 6.86 -1.69 -23.82
C PHE A 223 5.42 -1.52 -23.30
N GLY A 224 4.51 -2.45 -23.59
CA GLY A 224 3.17 -2.49 -23.00
C GLY A 224 3.18 -2.65 -21.48
N VAL A 225 4.05 -3.51 -20.94
CA VAL A 225 4.24 -3.66 -19.50
C VAL A 225 4.75 -2.36 -18.87
N ILE A 226 5.72 -1.69 -19.51
CA ILE A 226 6.23 -0.38 -19.05
C ILE A 226 5.09 0.65 -19.02
N GLY A 227 4.29 0.71 -20.07
CA GLY A 227 3.09 1.56 -20.13
C GLY A 227 2.12 1.28 -18.97
N SER A 228 1.79 0.01 -18.76
CA SER A 228 0.89 -0.42 -17.68
C SER A 228 1.42 -0.03 -16.30
N GLN A 229 2.73 -0.13 -16.08
CA GLN A 229 3.36 0.29 -14.84
C GLN A 229 3.18 1.80 -14.59
N PHE A 230 3.33 2.65 -15.61
CA PHE A 230 3.02 4.08 -15.48
C PHE A 230 1.53 4.33 -15.17
N SER A 231 0.63 3.56 -15.78
CA SER A 231 -0.81 3.63 -15.49
C SER A 231 -1.13 3.32 -14.02
N ILE A 232 -0.47 2.32 -13.44
CA ILE A 232 -0.61 1.97 -12.02
C ILE A 232 -0.07 3.09 -11.12
N LEU A 233 1.08 3.67 -11.47
CA LEU A 233 1.68 4.77 -10.70
C LEU A 233 0.80 6.02 -10.69
N GLU A 234 0.21 6.38 -11.83
CA GLU A 234 -0.73 7.50 -11.94
C GLU A 234 -1.97 7.27 -11.04
N ARG A 235 -2.51 6.05 -11.05
CA ARG A 235 -3.68 5.69 -10.25
C ARG A 235 -3.38 5.51 -8.77
N LEU A 236 -2.11 5.47 -8.33
CA LEU A 236 -1.74 5.13 -6.95
C LEU A 236 -2.43 6.03 -5.90
N GLY A 237 -2.66 7.29 -6.25
CA GLY A 237 -3.30 8.29 -5.37
C GLY A 237 -4.81 8.15 -5.23
N SER A 238 -5.50 7.65 -6.26
CA SER A 238 -6.97 7.64 -6.37
C SER A 238 -7.63 6.31 -6.03
N ILE A 239 -6.84 5.29 -5.72
CA ILE A 239 -7.36 3.96 -5.40
C ILE A 239 -8.12 3.99 -4.07
N GLU A 240 -9.38 3.59 -4.14
CA GLU A 240 -10.15 3.16 -3.00
C GLU A 240 -9.65 1.79 -2.54
N VAL A 241 -9.16 1.75 -1.31
CA VAL A 241 -8.62 0.54 -0.70
C VAL A 241 -9.59 0.12 0.39
N ASP A 242 -10.05 -1.12 0.30
CA ASP A 242 -10.75 -1.76 1.41
C ASP A 242 -9.72 -2.33 2.42
N PRO A 243 -9.65 -1.80 3.66
CA PRO A 243 -8.77 -2.34 4.69
C PRO A 243 -9.04 -3.81 5.04
N SER A 244 -10.23 -4.31 4.69
CA SER A 244 -10.67 -5.68 4.95
C SER A 244 -10.21 -6.66 3.86
N ALA A 245 -9.80 -6.16 2.69
CA ALA A 245 -9.36 -7.02 1.60
C ALA A 245 -7.98 -7.63 1.90
N GLY A 246 -7.88 -8.94 1.72
CA GLY A 246 -6.63 -9.66 1.92
C GLY A 246 -5.56 -9.30 0.89
N ARG A 247 -4.28 -9.53 1.24
CA ARG A 247 -3.13 -9.28 0.37
C ARG A 247 -3.26 -9.89 -1.04
N VAL A 248 -3.85 -11.09 -1.13
CA VAL A 248 -4.00 -11.82 -2.41
C VAL A 248 -4.88 -11.03 -3.39
N VAL A 249 -5.91 -10.34 -2.91
CA VAL A 249 -6.81 -9.55 -3.77
C VAL A 249 -6.05 -8.44 -4.48
N TYR A 250 -5.25 -7.67 -3.73
CA TYR A 250 -4.41 -6.61 -4.30
C TYR A 250 -3.33 -7.15 -5.24
N TRP A 251 -2.80 -8.33 -4.97
CA TRP A 251 -1.82 -8.97 -5.85
C TRP A 251 -2.43 -9.40 -7.18
N VAL A 252 -3.62 -10.01 -7.15
CA VAL A 252 -4.33 -10.44 -8.36
C VAL A 252 -4.73 -9.22 -9.19
N ASP A 253 -5.28 -8.17 -8.57
CA ASP A 253 -5.65 -6.93 -9.30
C ASP A 253 -4.44 -6.30 -9.99
N ALA A 254 -3.30 -6.23 -9.30
CA ALA A 254 -2.05 -5.73 -9.86
C ALA A 254 -1.58 -6.52 -11.09
N VAL A 255 -1.57 -7.85 -10.97
CA VAL A 255 -1.09 -8.76 -12.02
C VAL A 255 -2.01 -8.68 -13.24
N VAL A 256 -3.33 -8.69 -13.02
CA VAL A 256 -4.31 -8.60 -14.11
C VAL A 256 -4.12 -7.31 -14.90
N ARG A 257 -3.82 -6.18 -14.26
CA ARG A 257 -3.55 -4.91 -14.95
C ARG A 257 -2.29 -4.93 -15.79
N ILE A 258 -1.19 -5.52 -15.28
CA ILE A 258 0.05 -5.69 -16.06
C ILE A 258 -0.20 -6.58 -17.28
N LEU A 259 -0.89 -7.71 -17.09
CA LEU A 259 -1.23 -8.62 -18.19
C LEU A 259 -2.17 -7.99 -19.21
N THR A 260 -3.12 -7.16 -18.76
CA THR A 260 -4.02 -6.41 -19.64
C THR A 260 -3.25 -5.42 -20.50
N GLY A 261 -2.29 -4.69 -19.94
CA GLY A 261 -1.44 -3.77 -20.70
C GLY A 261 -0.51 -4.50 -21.68
N ALA A 262 0.05 -5.65 -21.30
CA ALA A 262 0.81 -6.50 -22.21
C ALA A 262 -0.05 -7.00 -23.38
N PHE A 263 -1.28 -7.46 -23.11
CA PHE A 263 -2.23 -7.89 -24.12
C PHE A 263 -2.64 -6.76 -25.05
N ALA A 264 -2.94 -5.58 -24.50
CA ALA A 264 -3.27 -4.38 -25.26
C ALA A 264 -2.15 -4.00 -26.25
N ALA A 265 -0.88 -4.09 -25.83
CA ALA A 265 0.25 -3.86 -26.72
C ALA A 265 0.35 -4.87 -27.87
N VAL A 266 0.06 -6.15 -27.63
CA VAL A 266 0.02 -7.16 -28.71
C VAL A 266 -1.09 -6.85 -29.72
N VAL A 267 -2.28 -6.46 -29.24
CA VAL A 267 -3.38 -6.04 -30.12
C VAL A 267 -2.99 -4.80 -30.93
N SER A 268 -2.36 -3.80 -30.31
CA SER A 268 -1.88 -2.61 -31.01
C SER A 268 -0.79 -2.91 -32.02
N TYR A 269 0.10 -3.86 -31.74
CA TYR A 269 1.08 -4.33 -32.72
C TYR A 269 0.41 -4.99 -33.92
N ALA A 270 -0.58 -5.85 -33.70
CA ALA A 270 -1.36 -6.45 -34.80
C ALA A 270 -2.06 -5.39 -35.66
N ALA A 271 -2.65 -4.36 -35.01
CA ALA A 271 -3.31 -3.25 -35.70
C ALA A 271 -2.33 -2.33 -36.47
N LEU A 272 -1.10 -2.18 -35.98
CA LEU A 272 -0.02 -1.50 -36.72
C LEU A 272 0.37 -2.31 -37.96
N LYS A 273 0.50 -3.63 -37.82
CA LYS A 273 0.91 -4.52 -38.90
C LYS A 273 -0.15 -4.66 -39.99
N SER A 274 -1.43 -4.53 -39.65
CA SER A 274 -2.53 -4.55 -40.60
C SER A 274 -2.78 -3.18 -41.26
N ASP A 275 -1.87 -2.22 -41.10
CA ASP A 275 -2.00 -0.82 -41.56
C ASP A 275 -3.24 -0.06 -41.07
N ILE A 276 -4.01 -0.61 -40.12
CA ILE A 276 -5.20 0.06 -39.56
C ILE A 276 -4.78 1.36 -38.87
N ILE A 277 -3.69 1.32 -38.10
CA ILE A 277 -3.19 2.50 -37.38
C ILE A 277 -2.33 3.38 -38.29
N LEU A 278 -1.57 2.78 -39.22
CA LEU A 278 -0.67 3.53 -40.10
C LEU A 278 -1.42 4.32 -41.18
N GLY A 279 -2.63 3.91 -41.58
CA GLY A 279 -3.49 4.70 -42.47
C GLY A 279 -3.78 6.11 -41.95
N PHE A 280 -3.78 6.31 -40.62
CA PHE A 280 -3.92 7.63 -39.99
C PHE A 280 -2.66 8.49 -40.02
N LEU A 281 -1.49 7.87 -40.17
CA LEU A 281 -0.17 8.50 -40.10
C LEU A 281 0.43 8.57 -41.50
N ASN A 282 -0.15 9.38 -42.40
CA ASN A 282 0.31 9.68 -43.78
C ASN A 282 1.60 8.94 -44.18
N THR A 283 1.41 7.71 -44.67
CA THR A 283 2.39 6.61 -44.69
C THR A 283 3.48 6.76 -45.76
N GLU A 284 3.38 7.75 -46.65
CA GLU A 284 4.40 8.01 -47.69
C GLU A 284 5.79 8.32 -47.10
N SER A 285 5.86 8.71 -45.83
CA SER A 285 7.12 8.97 -45.13
C SER A 285 7.67 7.77 -44.33
N VAL A 286 6.86 6.72 -44.08
CA VAL A 286 7.20 5.63 -43.14
C VAL A 286 7.90 4.46 -43.83
N THR A 287 7.61 4.20 -45.11
CA THR A 287 8.20 3.10 -45.90
C THR A 287 9.71 3.22 -46.12
N SER A 288 10.29 4.42 -45.96
CA SER A 288 11.75 4.63 -46.05
C SER A 288 12.48 4.54 -44.70
N LEU A 289 11.80 4.12 -43.63
CA LEU A 289 12.29 4.19 -42.25
C LEU A 289 12.37 2.82 -41.56
N ASN A 290 13.06 1.84 -42.16
CA ASN A 290 13.34 0.55 -41.50
C ASN A 290 13.92 0.72 -40.08
N ASN A 291 14.72 1.76 -39.85
CA ASN A 291 15.28 2.04 -38.52
C ASN A 291 14.31 2.70 -37.52
N LYS A 292 13.20 3.31 -37.97
CA LYS A 292 12.22 3.93 -37.05
C LYS A 292 11.03 3.03 -36.73
N TYR A 293 10.78 1.98 -37.52
CA TYR A 293 9.66 1.06 -37.29
C TYR A 293 9.69 0.46 -35.88
N PHE A 294 10.87 0.01 -35.42
CA PHE A 294 11.06 -0.47 -34.04
C PHE A 294 10.58 0.53 -32.98
N TRP A 295 10.97 1.81 -33.13
CA TRP A 295 10.61 2.86 -32.17
C TRP A 295 9.12 3.20 -32.21
N ILE A 296 8.50 3.14 -33.39
CA ILE A 296 7.05 3.32 -33.55
C ILE A 296 6.30 2.20 -32.82
N VAL A 297 6.70 0.93 -33.03
CA VAL A 297 6.11 -0.22 -32.35
C VAL A 297 6.27 -0.10 -30.84
N ALA A 298 7.47 0.22 -30.36
CA ALA A 298 7.75 0.42 -28.93
C ALA A 298 6.88 1.54 -28.33
N PHE A 299 6.80 2.69 -28.98
CA PHE A 299 6.03 3.83 -28.50
C PHE A 299 4.53 3.55 -28.45
N ILE A 300 3.95 3.02 -29.53
CA ILE A 300 2.51 2.70 -29.59
C ILE A 300 2.16 1.58 -28.60
N SER A 301 3.02 0.58 -28.45
CA SER A 301 2.83 -0.49 -27.46
C SER A 301 2.84 0.05 -26.04
N MET A 302 3.78 0.97 -25.72
CA MET A 302 3.81 1.65 -24.44
C MET A 302 2.55 2.49 -24.20
N LEU A 303 2.09 3.24 -25.19
CA LEU A 303 0.89 4.06 -25.07
C LEU A 303 -0.38 3.21 -24.88
N SER A 304 -0.44 2.07 -25.57
CA SER A 304 -1.50 1.08 -25.43
C SER A 304 -1.54 0.47 -24.03
N GLY A 305 -0.39 0.08 -23.50
CA GLY A 305 -0.28 -0.42 -22.12
C GLY A 305 -0.60 0.64 -21.06
N PHE A 306 -0.24 1.90 -21.32
CA PHE A 306 -0.54 3.03 -20.43
C PHE A 306 -2.05 3.29 -20.31
N SER A 307 -2.78 3.13 -21.40
CA SER A 307 -4.18 3.43 -21.45
C SER A 307 -4.98 2.18 -21.79
N GLU A 308 -5.50 1.53 -20.73
CA GLU A 308 -6.56 0.51 -20.83
C GLU A 308 -7.75 1.00 -21.69
N ARG A 309 -7.95 2.33 -21.81
CA ARG A 309 -9.00 2.95 -22.64
C ARG A 309 -8.56 3.29 -24.05
N PHE A 310 -7.27 3.30 -24.37
CA PHE A 310 -6.77 3.71 -25.67
C PHE A 310 -7.15 2.71 -26.75
N VAL A 311 -7.01 1.41 -26.48
CA VAL A 311 -7.42 0.36 -27.43
C VAL A 311 -8.92 0.45 -27.78
N PRO A 312 -9.86 0.50 -26.81
CA PRO A 312 -11.27 0.74 -27.13
C PRO A 312 -11.51 2.03 -27.91
N SER A 313 -10.81 3.12 -27.59
CA SER A 313 -10.99 4.40 -28.28
C SER A 313 -10.48 4.39 -29.72
N LEU A 314 -9.40 3.65 -30.00
CA LEU A 314 -8.89 3.43 -31.36
C LEU A 314 -9.84 2.54 -32.16
N LEU A 315 -10.34 1.47 -31.55
CA LEU A 315 -11.29 0.56 -32.20
C LEU A 315 -12.57 1.29 -32.60
N ARG A 316 -13.12 2.11 -31.69
CA ARG A 316 -14.31 2.91 -31.97
C ARG A 316 -14.09 3.91 -33.11
N LYS A 317 -12.93 4.57 -33.16
CA LYS A 317 -12.59 5.48 -34.27
C LYS A 317 -12.44 4.74 -35.60
N ALA A 318 -11.80 3.57 -35.59
CA ALA A 318 -11.67 2.74 -36.79
C ALA A 318 -13.03 2.21 -37.28
N GLU A 319 -13.97 1.94 -36.37
CA GLU A 319 -15.37 1.62 -36.70
C GLU A 319 -16.11 2.83 -37.29
N GLU A 320 -15.94 4.03 -36.72
CA GLU A 320 -16.54 5.27 -37.22
C GLU A 320 -16.08 5.63 -38.64
N GLU A 321 -14.82 5.33 -39.00
CA GLU A 321 -14.26 5.66 -40.32
C GLU A 321 -14.53 4.59 -41.39
N ASN A 322 -14.50 3.30 -41.02
CA ASN A 322 -14.87 2.20 -41.93
C ASN A 322 -16.39 2.06 -42.10
N GLY A 323 -17.17 2.49 -41.09
CA GLY A 323 -18.62 2.49 -41.08
C GLY A 323 -19.19 3.74 -41.74
N ASN A 324 -19.05 3.85 -43.06
CA ASN A 324 -19.74 4.86 -43.87
C ASN A 324 -21.26 4.56 -44.00
N THR A 325 -21.94 4.43 -42.86
CA THR A 325 -23.39 4.44 -42.73
C THR A 325 -23.74 5.37 -41.59
N LYS A 326 -24.14 6.60 -41.96
CA LYS A 326 -24.92 7.49 -41.11
C LYS A 326 -26.10 6.71 -40.48
N PRO A 327 -26.32 6.80 -39.17
CA PRO A 327 -27.65 7.04 -38.66
C PRO A 327 -27.87 8.55 -38.67
N GLU A 328 -28.57 9.03 -39.70
CA GLU A 328 -29.29 10.29 -39.62
C GLU A 328 -30.43 10.11 -38.61
N GLY A 329 -30.49 11.00 -37.61
CA GLY A 329 -31.56 11.03 -36.60
C GLY A 329 -31.19 10.27 -35.32
N ASP A 330 -31.24 10.83 -34.12
CA ASP A 330 -32.08 11.93 -33.68
C ASP A 330 -31.46 12.59 -32.44
N SER A 331 -31.36 13.91 -32.49
CA SER A 331 -31.22 14.79 -31.34
C SER A 331 -32.35 14.57 -30.33
N LYS A 332 -32.03 14.21 -29.07
CA LYS A 332 -32.70 14.72 -27.86
C LYS A 332 -32.08 14.19 -26.56
N SER A 333 -31.55 15.15 -25.79
CA SER A 333 -31.68 15.29 -24.34
C SER A 333 -31.60 14.02 -23.46
N LYS A 334 -30.52 13.94 -22.68
CA LYS A 334 -30.60 13.65 -21.24
C LYS A 334 -29.42 14.27 -20.52
N GLU A 335 -29.60 15.54 -20.19
CA GLU A 335 -29.44 16.08 -18.84
C GLU A 335 -28.74 15.11 -17.88
N GLN A 336 -27.43 15.29 -17.72
CA GLN A 336 -26.69 14.65 -16.63
C GLN A 336 -27.16 15.24 -15.32
N HIS A 337 -28.06 14.49 -14.71
CA HIS A 337 -28.41 14.52 -13.31
C HIS A 337 -27.13 14.50 -12.46
N LYS A 338 -26.77 15.67 -11.94
CA LYS A 338 -25.79 15.81 -10.85
C LYS A 338 -26.38 15.07 -9.64
N PRO A 339 -25.72 14.05 -9.07
CA PRO A 339 -26.16 13.49 -7.81
C PRO A 339 -26.00 14.57 -6.73
N SER A 340 -27.14 15.15 -6.38
CA SER A 340 -27.39 15.84 -5.13
C SER A 340 -27.31 14.82 -3.99
N SER A 341 -26.74 15.25 -2.86
CA SER A 341 -26.85 14.68 -1.51
C SER A 341 -26.24 13.28 -1.30
N GLN A 342 -25.53 12.96 -0.23
CA GLN A 342 -25.22 13.61 1.05
C GLN A 342 -24.24 12.62 1.71
N ASP A 343 -22.96 12.96 1.83
CA ASP A 343 -22.05 12.41 2.86
C ASP A 343 -20.71 13.17 2.86
N GLU A 344 -20.74 14.46 2.56
CA GLU A 344 -19.66 15.36 2.97
C GLU A 344 -19.91 15.73 4.44
N MET A 345 -19.24 15.02 5.34
CA MET A 345 -19.10 15.52 6.71
C MET A 345 -18.40 16.89 6.67
N PRO A 346 -18.98 17.94 7.27
CA PRO A 346 -18.35 19.23 7.31
C PRO A 346 -17.06 19.12 8.12
N TYR A 347 -15.94 19.45 7.48
CA TYR A 347 -14.76 19.91 8.19
C TYR A 347 -15.18 21.16 8.97
N LEU A 348 -15.24 21.02 10.30
CA LEU A 348 -15.32 22.17 11.20
C LEU A 348 -14.00 22.94 11.08
N GLU A 349 -14.01 23.92 10.19
CA GLU A 349 -13.10 25.06 10.24
C GLU A 349 -13.56 25.93 11.41
N GLN A 350 -12.98 25.69 12.60
CA GLN A 350 -13.11 26.60 13.73
C GLN A 350 -12.41 27.91 13.36
N LYS A 351 -13.20 28.88 12.88
CA LYS A 351 -12.82 30.29 12.93
C LYS A 351 -12.74 30.70 14.40
N ASP A 352 -11.51 30.93 14.86
CA ASP A 352 -11.22 31.78 16.01
C ASP A 352 -11.87 33.15 15.78
N LYS A 353 -13.02 33.36 16.44
CA LYS A 353 -13.50 34.71 16.74
C LYS A 353 -12.77 35.17 17.99
N THR A 354 -11.64 35.83 17.79
CA THR A 354 -11.04 36.70 18.79
C THR A 354 -12.08 37.76 19.17
N MET A 355 -12.57 37.70 20.41
CA MET A 355 -13.32 38.79 21.03
C MET A 355 -12.38 39.99 21.19
N GLU A 356 -12.49 40.97 20.30
CA GLU A 356 -12.21 42.36 20.63
C GLU A 356 -13.43 42.91 21.39
N SER A 357 -13.38 42.87 22.72
CA SER A 357 -14.22 43.73 23.55
C SER A 357 -13.46 45.01 23.82
N THR A 358 -13.77 46.02 23.02
CA THR A 358 -13.55 47.44 23.31
C THR A 358 -14.14 47.79 24.68
N SER A 359 -13.28 48.22 25.59
CA SER A 359 -13.65 48.95 26.81
C SER A 359 -13.13 50.37 26.66
N SER A 360 -14.01 51.29 26.29
CA SER A 360 -13.79 52.73 26.37
C SER A 360 -15.09 53.47 26.69
N ALA A 361 -15.02 54.24 27.78
CA ALA A 361 -15.73 55.48 28.10
C ALA A 361 -17.23 55.42 28.49
N ASP A 362 -17.52 55.77 29.76
CA ASP A 362 -18.08 57.07 30.18
C ASP A 362 -18.42 57.02 31.69
N GLU A 363 -17.78 57.84 32.53
CA GLU A 363 -18.24 59.15 33.02
C GLU A 363 -19.46 59.07 33.97
N GLY A 364 -19.18 59.40 35.23
CA GLY A 364 -20.10 59.49 36.37
C GLY A 364 -19.32 59.70 37.67
#